data_AF-A0A2N6BZ09-F1
#
_entry.id   AF-A0A2N6BZ09-F1
#
_cell.length_a   1.000
_cell.length_b   1.000
_cell.length_c   1.000
_cell.angle_alpha   90.00
_cell.angle_beta   90.00
_cell.angle_gamma   90.00
#
_symmetry.space_group_name_H-M   'P 1'
#
loop_
_entity.id
_entity.type
_entity.pdbx_description
1 polymer ?
#
loop_
_entity_poly.entity_id
_entity_poly.type
_entity_poly.pdbx_seq_one_letter_code
_entity_poly.pdbx_strand_id
1 'polypeptide(L)'
;MKCPKCDFEQDDVLPECRQCGVIFAKFFKMPVQPIENRQGHGRHDHDPDFDETPLQRLLWPQRPQAMLALAARSLLLLFLLFLTIRFSFSAMQDGAAANSFLHLVNLPFHETGHIFFRPLGPLISPLKKVASEAEARKNEAKKRSLHGVNEHFEPNFDDASASAVGFQRAVMTSLVGTLAQILMPLICLFVLLFQTRDPCGGAVCLWWFGEDFQDIAPYIDDARSLSLPLLGGNFGYSSPYGFHDWQFILTELGLLRFDHVLARMAHLFGVVMMCLALGWGVLLVVKGRSLSYP
;
A
#
# COMPACT_ATOMS: atom_id res chain seq x y z
N MET A 1 -58.07 7.62 9.41
CA MET A 1 -57.05 7.75 10.47
C MET A 1 -57.12 9.15 11.06
N LYS A 2 -56.97 9.25 12.38
CA LYS A 2 -56.92 10.54 13.09
C LYS A 2 -55.50 11.04 13.18
N CYS A 3 -55.29 12.31 12.84
CA CYS A 3 -53.97 12.94 12.92
C CYS A 3 -53.55 13.13 14.39
N PRO A 4 -52.38 12.66 14.83
CA PRO A 4 -51.96 12.76 16.24
C PRO A 4 -51.60 14.19 16.66
N LYS A 5 -51.48 15.14 15.72
CA LYS A 5 -51.14 16.54 16.01
C LYS A 5 -52.36 17.45 16.17
N CYS A 6 -53.40 17.25 15.35
CA CYS A 6 -54.57 18.14 15.33
C CYS A 6 -55.91 17.41 15.48
N ASP A 7 -55.89 16.10 15.72
CA ASP A 7 -57.04 15.21 15.88
C ASP A 7 -58.04 15.20 14.70
N PHE A 8 -57.61 15.71 13.55
CA PHE A 8 -58.41 15.73 12.33
C PHE A 8 -58.52 14.33 11.72
N GLU A 9 -59.75 13.94 11.38
CA GLU A 9 -60.07 12.63 10.81
C GLU A 9 -60.05 12.69 9.27
N GLN A 10 -59.25 11.82 8.66
CA GLN A 10 -59.07 11.76 7.20
C GLN A 10 -58.80 10.34 6.73
N ASP A 11 -58.79 10.13 5.41
CA ASP A 11 -58.52 8.84 4.77
C ASP A 11 -57.05 8.39 4.97
N ASP A 12 -56.83 7.08 5.09
CA ASP A 12 -55.55 6.44 5.47
C ASP A 12 -54.53 6.39 4.32
N VAL A 13 -55.01 6.68 3.11
CA VAL A 13 -54.21 6.61 1.87
C VAL A 13 -53.31 7.84 1.72
N LEU A 14 -53.60 8.93 2.43
CA LEU A 14 -52.86 10.18 2.26
C LEU A 14 -51.60 10.23 3.13
N PRO A 15 -50.43 10.51 2.53
CA PRO A 15 -49.15 10.51 3.25
C PRO A 15 -49.00 11.69 4.23
N GLU A 16 -49.89 12.68 4.15
CA GLU A 16 -49.87 13.90 4.96
C GLU A 16 -51.27 14.31 5.43
N CYS A 17 -51.32 15.05 6.54
CA CYS A 17 -52.57 15.58 7.05
C CYS A 17 -53.04 16.82 6.29
N ARG A 18 -54.26 16.79 5.72
CA ARG A 18 -54.85 17.91 4.97
C ARG A 18 -55.04 19.20 5.80
N GLN A 19 -55.17 19.07 7.11
CA GLN A 19 -55.46 20.20 8.01
C GLN A 19 -54.18 20.90 8.51
N CYS A 20 -53.14 20.13 8.86
CA CYS A 20 -51.95 20.67 9.54
C CYS A 20 -50.61 20.32 8.87
N GLY A 21 -50.63 19.58 7.76
CA GLY A 21 -49.45 19.28 6.94
C GLY A 21 -48.46 18.28 7.55
N VAL A 22 -48.86 17.53 8.58
CA VAL A 22 -47.97 16.52 9.18
C VAL A 22 -47.88 15.29 8.29
N ILE A 23 -46.65 14.91 7.93
CA ILE A 23 -46.34 13.69 7.17
C ILE A 23 -46.32 12.47 8.10
N PHE A 24 -47.10 11.45 7.78
CA PHE A 24 -47.32 10.28 8.64
C PHE A 24 -46.17 9.26 8.66
N ALA A 25 -45.24 9.35 7.72
CA ALA A 25 -44.07 8.46 7.61
C ALA A 25 -43.21 8.39 8.88
N LYS A 26 -43.25 9.43 9.73
CA LYS A 26 -42.50 9.48 10.99
C LYS A 26 -43.28 8.97 12.21
N PHE A 27 -44.60 8.86 12.13
CA PHE A 27 -45.49 8.52 13.26
C PHE A 27 -46.10 7.13 13.16
N PHE A 28 -46.36 6.65 11.94
CA PHE A 28 -46.93 5.33 11.70
C PHE A 28 -45.95 4.54 10.83
N LYS A 29 -45.36 3.48 11.40
CA LYS A 29 -44.82 2.39 10.58
C LYS A 29 -46.04 1.82 9.85
N MET A 30 -46.19 2.14 8.57
CA MET A 30 -47.32 1.62 7.79
C MET A 30 -47.37 0.10 7.95
N PRO A 31 -48.51 -0.49 8.34
CA PRO A 31 -48.67 -1.93 8.29
C PRO A 31 -48.58 -2.35 6.82
N VAL A 32 -47.57 -3.16 6.51
CA VAL A 32 -47.43 -3.81 5.21
C VAL A 32 -48.70 -4.64 5.00
N GLN A 33 -49.47 -4.31 3.98
CA GLN A 33 -50.64 -5.09 3.56
C GLN A 33 -50.17 -6.54 3.31
N PRO A 34 -50.81 -7.56 3.90
CA PRO A 34 -50.48 -8.95 3.61
C PRO A 34 -50.68 -9.19 2.11
N ILE A 35 -49.63 -9.63 1.43
CA ILE A 35 -49.71 -10.03 0.03
C ILE A 35 -50.71 -11.19 -0.04
N GLU A 36 -51.89 -10.93 -0.62
CA GLU A 36 -52.88 -11.95 -0.87
C GLU A 36 -52.28 -13.04 -1.76
N ASN A 37 -52.47 -14.26 -1.29
CA ASN A 37 -51.83 -15.49 -1.69
C ASN A 37 -52.17 -15.83 -3.16
N ARG A 38 -51.41 -15.28 -4.11
CA ARG A 38 -51.42 -15.78 -5.49
C ARG A 38 -50.72 -17.13 -5.46
N GLN A 39 -51.51 -18.18 -5.60
CA GLN A 39 -51.06 -19.58 -5.70
C GLN A 39 -49.98 -19.71 -6.78
N GLY A 40 -48.73 -19.52 -6.35
CA GLY A 40 -47.53 -19.75 -7.12
C GLY A 40 -47.02 -21.13 -6.74
N HIS A 41 -47.07 -22.02 -7.70
CA HIS A 41 -46.38 -23.31 -7.73
C HIS A 41 -45.03 -23.22 -7.00
N GLY A 42 -44.90 -23.93 -5.87
CA GLY A 42 -43.69 -23.95 -5.07
C GLY A 42 -42.53 -24.57 -5.84
N ARG A 43 -41.84 -23.76 -6.64
CA ARG A 43 -40.41 -23.93 -6.81
C ARG A 43 -39.81 -23.54 -5.47
N HIS A 44 -39.12 -24.47 -4.82
CA HIS A 44 -38.01 -24.11 -3.97
C HIS A 44 -37.02 -23.35 -4.85
N ASP A 45 -37.24 -22.05 -5.00
CA ASP A 45 -36.20 -21.14 -5.44
C ASP A 45 -35.15 -21.21 -4.32
N HIS A 46 -34.11 -22.00 -4.59
CA HIS A 46 -32.88 -21.96 -3.82
C HIS A 46 -32.45 -20.50 -3.82
N ASP A 47 -32.57 -19.81 -2.68
CA ASP A 47 -32.05 -18.47 -2.52
C ASP A 47 -30.52 -18.56 -2.77
N PRO A 48 -29.98 -18.00 -3.87
CA PRO A 48 -28.58 -18.20 -4.24
C PRO A 48 -27.61 -17.47 -3.30
N ASP A 49 -28.12 -16.65 -2.39
CA ASP A 49 -27.32 -15.73 -1.58
C ASP A 49 -26.64 -16.39 -0.35
N PHE A 50 -26.86 -17.70 -0.12
CA PHE A 50 -26.47 -18.35 1.15
C PHE A 50 -25.14 -19.15 1.16
N ASP A 51 -24.43 -19.28 0.03
CA ASP A 51 -23.18 -20.08 -0.02
C ASP A 51 -21.90 -19.27 -0.34
N GLU A 52 -21.98 -17.95 -0.55
CA GLU A 52 -20.80 -17.14 -0.86
C GLU A 52 -19.99 -16.82 0.40
N THR A 53 -18.79 -17.36 0.48
CA THR A 53 -17.85 -17.09 1.59
C THR A 53 -17.48 -15.59 1.65
N PRO A 54 -17.11 -15.04 2.82
CA PRO A 54 -16.65 -13.65 2.93
C PRO A 54 -15.50 -13.32 1.98
N LEU A 55 -14.64 -14.30 1.68
CA LEU A 55 -13.55 -14.17 0.72
C LEU A 55 -14.04 -14.04 -0.71
N GLN A 56 -15.03 -14.83 -1.12
CA GLN A 56 -15.62 -14.71 -2.45
C GLN A 56 -16.31 -13.35 -2.63
N ARG A 57 -17.01 -12.88 -1.59
CA ARG A 57 -17.64 -11.55 -1.59
C ARG A 57 -16.63 -10.41 -1.78
N LEU A 58 -15.43 -10.59 -1.26
CA LEU A 58 -14.34 -9.62 -1.37
C LEU A 58 -13.64 -9.65 -2.73
N LEU A 59 -13.38 -10.85 -3.26
CA LEU A 59 -12.53 -11.04 -4.42
C LEU A 59 -13.28 -11.05 -5.76
N TRP A 60 -14.60 -11.18 -5.77
CA TRP A 60 -15.41 -11.25 -7.01
C TRP A 60 -16.45 -10.15 -7.13
N PRO A 61 -16.83 -9.79 -8.38
CA PRO A 61 -17.83 -8.77 -8.63
C PRO A 61 -19.21 -9.24 -8.14
N GLN A 62 -19.88 -8.37 -7.40
CA GLN A 62 -21.19 -8.64 -6.78
C GLN A 62 -22.36 -8.10 -7.61
N ARG A 63 -22.09 -7.40 -8.71
CA ARG A 63 -23.11 -6.75 -9.53
C ARG A 63 -22.91 -7.06 -11.01
N PRO A 64 -24.01 -7.21 -11.77
CA PRO A 64 -23.95 -7.29 -13.23
C PRO A 64 -23.32 -6.02 -13.79
N GLN A 65 -22.52 -6.19 -14.86
CA GLN A 65 -21.67 -5.13 -15.38
C GLN A 65 -22.18 -4.68 -16.74
N ALA A 66 -22.17 -3.36 -16.98
CA ALA A 66 -22.43 -2.85 -18.33
C ALA A 66 -21.36 -3.35 -19.31
N MET A 67 -21.75 -3.60 -20.56
CA MET A 67 -20.83 -4.07 -21.60
C MET A 67 -19.66 -3.10 -21.84
N LEU A 68 -19.91 -1.79 -21.72
CA LEU A 68 -18.87 -0.78 -21.81
C LEU A 68 -17.83 -0.93 -20.69
N ALA A 69 -18.25 -1.24 -19.46
CA ALA A 69 -17.34 -1.47 -18.35
C ALA A 69 -16.49 -2.72 -18.56
N LEU A 70 -17.07 -3.80 -19.08
CA LEU A 70 -16.33 -5.02 -19.43
C LEU A 70 -15.31 -4.76 -20.55
N ALA A 71 -15.70 -4.00 -21.59
CA ALA A 71 -14.80 -3.61 -22.67
C ALA A 71 -13.64 -2.75 -22.17
N ALA A 72 -13.92 -1.73 -21.34
CA ALA A 72 -12.90 -0.88 -20.74
C ALA A 72 -11.91 -1.68 -19.87
N ARG A 73 -12.41 -2.62 -19.06
CA ARG A 73 -11.59 -3.51 -18.23
C ARG A 73 -10.73 -4.44 -19.08
N SER A 74 -11.26 -4.96 -20.18
CA SER A 74 -10.51 -5.80 -21.12
C SER A 74 -9.38 -5.03 -21.78
N LEU A 75 -9.64 -3.80 -22.24
CA LEU A 75 -8.62 -2.91 -22.80
C LEU A 75 -7.53 -2.57 -21.78
N LEU A 76 -7.93 -2.27 -20.53
CA LEU A 76 -7.01 -2.04 -19.44
C LEU A 76 -6.11 -3.26 -19.18
N LEU A 77 -6.66 -4.47 -19.16
CA LEU A 77 -5.86 -5.69 -18.97
C LEU A 77 -4.89 -5.93 -20.12
N LEU A 78 -5.27 -5.64 -21.36
CA LEU A 78 -4.35 -5.73 -22.50
C LEU A 78 -3.20 -4.72 -22.39
N PHE A 79 -3.51 -3.50 -21.92
CA PHE A 79 -2.49 -2.49 -21.66
C PHE A 79 -1.54 -2.91 -20.53
N LEU A 80 -2.08 -3.40 -19.40
CA LEU A 80 -1.27 -3.91 -18.29
C LEU A 80 -0.46 -5.14 -18.69
N LEU A 81 -1.00 -6.02 -19.54
CA LEU A 81 -0.26 -7.15 -20.11
C LEU A 81 0.91 -6.67 -20.96
N PHE A 82 0.68 -5.68 -21.84
CA PHE A 82 1.75 -5.08 -22.63
C PHE A 82 2.85 -4.49 -21.73
N LEU A 83 2.49 -3.75 -20.69
CA LEU A 83 3.47 -3.22 -19.73
C LEU A 83 4.20 -4.34 -18.97
N THR A 84 3.50 -5.39 -18.56
CA THR A 84 4.09 -6.56 -17.88
C THR A 84 5.14 -7.22 -18.76
N ILE A 85 4.82 -7.48 -20.03
CA ILE A 85 5.76 -8.05 -20.98
C ILE A 85 6.94 -7.09 -21.17
N ARG A 86 6.67 -5.80 -21.40
CA ARG A 86 7.71 -4.80 -21.59
C ARG A 86 8.69 -4.78 -20.43
N PHE A 87 8.22 -4.72 -19.19
CA PHE A 87 9.08 -4.66 -18.01
C PHE A 87 9.80 -5.99 -17.74
N SER A 88 9.09 -7.12 -17.79
CA SER A 88 9.66 -8.45 -17.49
C SER A 88 10.79 -8.86 -18.44
N PHE A 89 10.79 -8.37 -19.67
CA PHE A 89 11.80 -8.70 -20.69
C PHE A 89 12.79 -7.57 -20.97
N SER A 90 12.69 -6.44 -20.27
CA SER A 90 13.73 -5.40 -20.33
C SER A 90 14.97 -5.89 -19.62
N ALA A 91 16.17 -5.62 -20.14
CA ALA A 91 17.34 -5.82 -19.31
C ALA A 91 17.28 -4.82 -18.14
N MET A 92 17.62 -5.27 -16.92
CA MET A 92 17.65 -4.40 -15.73
C MET A 92 18.58 -3.19 -15.95
N GLN A 93 19.59 -3.34 -16.79
CA GLN A 93 20.57 -2.30 -17.14
C GLN A 93 20.07 -1.29 -18.20
N ASP A 94 19.00 -1.60 -18.93
CA ASP A 94 18.47 -0.71 -19.97
C ASP A 94 17.69 0.48 -19.38
N GLY A 95 17.48 0.49 -18.05
CA GLY A 95 16.73 1.54 -17.36
C GLY A 95 15.28 1.67 -17.84
N ALA A 96 14.71 0.64 -18.45
CA ALA A 96 13.37 0.72 -19.05
C ALA A 96 12.26 0.89 -17.99
N ALA A 97 12.41 0.27 -16.82
CA ALA A 97 11.51 0.46 -15.68
C ALA A 97 11.76 1.83 -15.01
N ALA A 98 13.03 2.14 -14.74
CA ALA A 98 13.49 3.41 -14.15
C ALA A 98 13.15 4.66 -14.99
N ASN A 99 13.01 4.54 -16.31
CA ASN A 99 12.58 5.62 -17.20
C ASN A 99 11.09 5.52 -17.59
N SER A 100 10.34 4.62 -16.95
CA SER A 100 8.93 4.44 -17.26
C SER A 100 8.07 5.55 -16.65
N PHE A 101 6.89 5.75 -17.22
CA PHE A 101 5.88 6.63 -16.64
C PHE A 101 5.53 6.25 -15.19
N LEU A 102 5.58 4.95 -14.85
CA LEU A 102 5.22 4.46 -13.52
C LEU A 102 6.29 4.76 -12.48
N HIS A 103 7.58 4.76 -12.86
CA HIS A 103 8.65 5.29 -12.00
C HIS A 103 8.35 6.73 -11.55
N LEU A 104 7.89 7.58 -12.47
CA LEU A 104 7.49 8.97 -12.16
C LEU A 104 6.26 9.05 -11.23
N VAL A 105 5.40 8.04 -11.24
CA VAL A 105 4.25 7.92 -10.32
C VAL A 105 4.71 7.46 -8.94
N ASN A 106 5.66 6.53 -8.86
CA ASN A 106 6.21 5.98 -7.62
C ASN A 106 7.07 7.01 -6.88
N LEU A 107 7.75 7.86 -7.65
CA LEU A 107 8.69 8.84 -7.17
C LEU A 107 8.14 9.80 -6.09
N PRO A 108 6.98 10.47 -6.26
CA PRO A 108 6.39 11.27 -5.19
C PRO A 108 6.21 10.51 -3.87
N PHE A 109 5.86 9.22 -3.92
CA PHE A 109 5.71 8.40 -2.73
C PHE A 109 7.06 8.08 -2.10
N HIS A 110 8.06 7.78 -2.93
CA HIS A 110 9.45 7.58 -2.50
C HIS A 110 10.00 8.81 -1.76
N GLU A 111 9.90 9.99 -2.37
CA GLU A 111 10.36 11.25 -1.79
C GLU A 111 9.56 11.64 -0.54
N THR A 112 8.25 11.38 -0.56
CA THR A 112 7.39 11.60 0.61
C THR A 112 7.81 10.69 1.76
N GLY A 113 8.25 9.46 1.49
CA GLY A 113 8.85 8.58 2.49
C GLY A 113 10.02 9.26 3.18
N HIS A 114 10.98 9.75 2.40
CA HIS A 114 12.11 10.51 2.95
C HIS A 114 11.65 11.70 3.80
N ILE A 115 10.68 12.49 3.30
CA ILE A 115 10.19 13.70 3.99
C ILE A 115 9.44 13.40 5.28
N PHE A 116 8.57 12.39 5.29
CA PHE A 116 7.71 12.08 6.43
C PHE A 116 8.53 11.62 7.64
N PHE A 117 9.67 10.98 7.41
CA PHE A 117 10.52 10.45 8.49
C PHE A 117 11.75 11.33 8.80
N ARG A 118 11.95 12.46 8.08
CA ARG A 118 12.90 13.52 8.47
C ARG A 118 12.73 14.05 9.92
N PRO A 119 11.52 14.33 10.45
CA PRO A 119 11.36 14.90 11.79
C PRO A 119 11.63 13.94 12.96
N LEU A 120 11.87 12.64 12.73
CA LEU A 120 12.31 11.72 13.78
C LEU A 120 13.81 11.86 14.12
N GLY A 121 14.56 12.66 13.35
CA GLY A 121 15.98 12.94 13.58
C GLY A 121 16.30 13.74 14.87
N PRO A 122 15.61 14.85 15.19
CA PRO A 122 15.96 15.72 16.32
C PRO A 122 15.51 15.23 17.70
N LEU A 123 14.55 14.30 17.78
CA LEU A 123 13.84 13.93 19.03
C LEU A 123 14.73 13.19 20.05
N ILE A 124 15.95 12.79 19.66
CA ILE A 124 16.90 12.05 20.48
C ILE A 124 18.14 12.92 20.81
N SER A 125 18.20 14.16 20.31
CA SER A 125 19.29 15.10 20.64
C SER A 125 19.38 15.47 22.13
N PRO A 126 18.26 15.64 22.88
CA PRO A 126 18.35 15.91 24.31
C PRO A 126 18.85 14.68 25.09
N LEU A 127 18.46 13.48 24.65
CA LEU A 127 18.89 12.21 25.25
C LEU A 127 20.39 11.95 25.04
N LYS A 128 20.95 12.32 23.87
CA LYS A 128 22.39 12.26 23.62
C LYS A 128 23.18 13.15 24.60
N LYS A 129 22.68 14.36 24.87
CA LYS A 129 23.35 15.30 25.79
C LYS A 129 23.30 14.81 27.24
N VAL A 130 22.17 14.27 27.67
CA VAL A 130 22.01 13.74 29.04
C VAL A 130 22.84 12.46 29.24
N ALA A 131 22.86 11.55 28.26
CA ALA A 131 23.66 10.33 28.33
C ALA A 131 25.17 10.63 28.33
N SER A 132 25.64 11.53 27.46
CA SER A 132 27.06 11.90 27.42
C SER A 132 27.52 12.63 28.67
N GLU A 133 26.70 13.51 29.25
CA GLU A 133 27.00 14.20 30.51
C GLU A 133 26.98 13.26 31.73
N ALA A 134 26.18 12.19 31.70
CA ALA A 134 26.15 11.17 32.73
C ALA A 134 27.39 10.25 32.67
N GLU A 135 27.78 9.83 31.47
CA GLU A 135 28.98 9.01 31.23
C GLU A 135 30.26 9.80 31.57
N ALA A 136 30.33 11.09 31.23
CA ALA A 136 31.45 11.96 31.56
C ALA A 136 31.67 12.08 33.08
N ARG A 137 30.59 12.21 33.86
CA ARG A 137 30.67 12.25 35.34
C ARG A 137 31.13 10.92 35.92
N LYS A 138 30.71 9.80 35.33
CA LYS A 138 31.09 8.44 35.76
C LYS A 138 32.57 8.17 35.47
N ASN A 139 33.06 8.60 34.31
CA ASN A 139 34.46 8.47 33.93
C ASN A 139 35.38 9.39 34.75
N GLU A 140 34.93 10.60 35.11
CA GLU A 140 35.67 11.47 36.01
C GLU A 140 35.74 10.90 37.44
N ALA A 141 34.64 10.34 37.95
CA ALA A 141 34.62 9.66 39.24
C ALA A 141 35.52 8.42 39.27
N LYS A 142 35.56 7.65 38.18
CA LYS A 142 36.44 6.48 38.00
C LYS A 142 37.91 6.88 37.89
N LYS A 143 38.22 8.00 37.21
CA LYS A 143 39.59 8.54 37.09
C LYS A 143 40.14 9.05 38.42
N ARG A 144 39.30 9.64 39.28
CA ARG A 144 39.68 10.05 40.65
C ARG A 144 39.94 8.87 41.58
N SER A 145 39.34 7.71 41.33
CA SER A 145 39.52 6.50 42.13
C SER A 145 40.66 5.60 41.64
N LEU A 146 41.14 5.78 40.39
CA LEU A 146 42.22 5.00 39.77
C LEU A 146 43.60 5.67 39.82
N HIS A 147 43.78 6.74 40.59
CA HIS A 147 45.10 7.36 40.78
C HIS A 147 45.99 6.54 41.74
N GLY A 148 46.29 5.30 41.35
CA GLY A 148 47.07 4.37 42.16
C GLY A 148 47.56 3.09 41.47
N VAL A 149 47.11 2.73 40.27
CA VAL A 149 47.64 1.55 39.57
C VAL A 149 47.75 1.82 38.07
N ASN A 150 48.97 1.63 37.56
CA ASN A 150 49.35 1.70 36.17
C ASN A 150 48.79 0.46 35.43
N GLU A 151 48.07 0.65 34.32
CA GLU A 151 48.17 -0.15 33.08
C GLU A 151 47.02 0.17 32.09
N HIS A 152 47.33 -0.04 30.80
CA HIS A 152 46.45 0.02 29.64
C HIS A 152 45.00 -0.41 29.89
N PHE A 153 44.03 0.41 29.53
CA PHE A 153 42.64 0.00 29.35
C PHE A 153 41.97 0.80 28.22
N GLU A 154 41.24 0.09 27.37
CA GLU A 154 40.89 0.39 25.97
C GLU A 154 40.13 1.71 25.72
N PRO A 155 40.30 2.33 24.53
CA PRO A 155 39.27 3.19 23.97
C PRO A 155 38.14 2.31 23.36
N ASN A 156 36.95 2.88 23.13
CA ASN A 156 36.02 2.48 22.06
C ASN A 156 34.71 1.71 22.40
N PHE A 157 34.16 1.78 23.62
CA PHE A 157 32.78 1.28 23.86
C PHE A 157 31.68 2.34 23.62
N ASP A 158 31.96 3.62 23.88
CA ASP A 158 30.98 4.70 23.75
C ASP A 158 30.72 5.09 22.28
N ASP A 159 31.76 5.01 21.43
CA ASP A 159 31.68 5.28 19.98
C ASP A 159 30.89 4.20 19.23
N ALA A 160 30.94 2.94 19.68
CA ALA A 160 30.18 1.84 19.09
C ALA A 160 28.65 2.03 19.25
N SER A 161 28.20 2.54 20.39
CA SER A 161 26.76 2.77 20.65
C SER A 161 26.22 4.03 19.95
N ALA A 162 27.01 5.11 19.91
CA ALA A 162 26.66 6.33 19.18
C ALA A 162 26.68 6.12 17.65
N SER A 163 27.58 5.26 17.16
CA SER A 163 27.64 4.82 15.78
C SER A 163 26.49 3.87 15.44
N ALA A 164 26.14 2.92 16.31
CA ALA A 164 24.99 2.03 16.12
C ALA A 164 23.65 2.79 16.03
N VAL A 165 23.47 3.84 16.83
CA VAL A 165 22.26 4.69 16.79
C VAL A 165 22.25 5.65 15.60
N GLY A 166 23.41 6.12 15.11
CA GLY A 166 23.51 6.88 13.86
C GLY A 166 23.28 6.01 12.62
N PHE A 167 23.83 4.79 12.64
CA PHE A 167 23.69 3.72 11.67
C PHE A 167 22.23 3.29 11.49
N GLN A 168 21.53 2.97 12.59
CA GLN A 168 20.11 2.61 12.53
C GLN A 168 19.23 3.72 11.94
N ARG A 169 19.61 4.99 12.12
CA ARG A 169 18.83 6.13 11.60
C ARG A 169 19.03 6.33 10.11
N ALA A 170 20.26 6.28 9.62
CA ALA A 170 20.55 6.48 8.21
C ALA A 170 19.99 5.32 7.36
N VAL A 171 20.06 4.09 7.86
CA VAL A 171 19.46 2.92 7.19
C VAL A 171 17.94 3.04 7.17
N MET A 172 17.33 3.49 8.26
CA MET A 172 15.89 3.71 8.31
C MET A 172 15.43 4.77 7.31
N THR A 173 16.10 5.91 7.21
CA THR A 173 15.72 6.97 6.24
C THR A 173 15.81 6.46 4.81
N SER A 174 16.89 5.77 4.44
CA SER A 174 17.07 5.22 3.09
C SER A 174 16.05 4.12 2.75
N LEU A 175 15.72 3.24 3.71
CA LEU A 175 14.70 2.21 3.54
C LEU A 175 13.28 2.78 3.40
N VAL A 176 13.00 3.87 4.09
CA VAL A 176 11.65 4.42 4.21
C VAL A 176 11.14 4.99 2.88
N GLY A 177 12.00 5.54 2.02
CA GLY A 177 11.58 5.97 0.68
C GLY A 177 11.01 4.81 -0.14
N THR A 178 11.79 3.73 -0.27
CA THR A 178 11.37 2.49 -0.93
C THR A 178 10.18 1.81 -0.23
N LEU A 179 10.07 1.92 1.10
CA LEU A 179 8.93 1.39 1.82
C LEU A 179 7.64 2.15 1.50
N ALA A 180 7.69 3.48 1.41
CA ALA A 180 6.52 4.31 1.15
C ALA A 180 5.94 4.07 -0.25
N GLN A 181 6.79 3.94 -1.27
CA GLN A 181 6.31 3.59 -2.62
C GLN A 181 5.62 2.21 -2.62
N ILE A 182 6.21 1.18 -1.99
CA ILE A 182 5.66 -0.19 -1.92
C ILE A 182 4.35 -0.25 -1.12
N LEU A 183 4.25 0.55 -0.06
CA LEU A 183 3.09 0.55 0.83
C LEU A 183 1.87 1.20 0.19
N MET A 184 2.06 2.21 -0.66
CA MET A 184 0.95 2.94 -1.28
C MET A 184 -0.01 2.05 -2.09
N PRO A 185 0.44 1.22 -3.05
CA PRO A 185 -0.45 0.33 -3.78
C PRO A 185 -1.13 -0.69 -2.85
N LEU A 186 -0.48 -1.12 -1.76
CA LEU A 186 -1.12 -1.99 -0.76
C LEU A 186 -2.23 -1.29 0.03
N ILE A 187 -2.04 -0.01 0.38
CA ILE A 187 -3.09 0.80 1.00
C ILE A 187 -4.26 0.95 0.02
N CYS A 188 -3.99 1.30 -1.23
CA CYS A 188 -5.02 1.41 -2.26
C CYS A 188 -5.76 0.07 -2.46
N LEU A 189 -5.03 -1.04 -2.54
CA LEU A 189 -5.59 -2.40 -2.61
C LEU A 189 -6.53 -2.66 -1.43
N PHE A 190 -6.09 -2.36 -0.21
CA PHE A 190 -6.90 -2.54 0.99
C PHE A 190 -8.18 -1.69 0.94
N VAL A 191 -8.07 -0.40 0.65
CA VAL A 191 -9.22 0.51 0.57
C VAL A 191 -10.20 0.04 -0.51
N LEU A 192 -9.70 -0.33 -1.69
CA LEU A 192 -10.54 -0.74 -2.80
C LEU A 192 -11.26 -2.07 -2.54
N LEU A 193 -10.59 -3.03 -1.91
CA LEU A 193 -11.22 -4.29 -1.56
C LEU A 193 -12.20 -4.15 -0.41
N PHE A 194 -11.80 -3.55 0.71
CA PHE A 194 -12.59 -3.60 1.92
C PHE A 194 -13.65 -2.50 1.99
N GLN A 195 -13.33 -1.28 1.54
CA GLN A 195 -14.21 -0.12 1.66
C GLN A 195 -15.07 0.10 0.42
N THR A 196 -14.46 0.12 -0.77
CA THR A 196 -15.21 0.41 -2.01
C THR A 196 -15.80 -0.83 -2.68
N ARG A 197 -15.35 -2.03 -2.28
CA ARG A 197 -15.76 -3.32 -2.87
C ARG A 197 -15.51 -3.36 -4.39
N ASP A 198 -14.37 -2.82 -4.82
CA ASP A 198 -13.92 -2.83 -6.20
C ASP A 198 -12.74 -3.81 -6.41
N PRO A 199 -13.03 -5.09 -6.71
CA PRO A 199 -11.98 -6.07 -6.96
C PRO A 199 -11.19 -5.79 -8.24
N CYS A 200 -11.77 -5.04 -9.20
CA CYS A 200 -11.07 -4.65 -10.42
C CYS A 200 -9.98 -3.64 -10.11
N GLY A 201 -10.33 -2.58 -9.35
CA GLY A 201 -9.34 -1.64 -8.84
C GLY A 201 -8.29 -2.31 -7.95
N GLY A 202 -8.72 -3.28 -7.12
CA GLY A 202 -7.80 -4.11 -6.34
C GLY A 202 -6.79 -4.86 -7.22
N ALA A 203 -7.22 -5.51 -8.30
CA ALA A 203 -6.30 -6.18 -9.21
C ALA A 203 -5.29 -5.21 -9.84
N VAL A 204 -5.69 -3.98 -10.19
CA VAL A 204 -4.76 -2.94 -10.69
C VAL A 204 -3.75 -2.53 -9.61
N CYS A 205 -4.18 -2.38 -8.36
CA CYS A 205 -3.26 -2.05 -7.25
C CYS A 205 -2.30 -3.21 -6.93
N LEU A 206 -2.74 -4.46 -7.06
CA LEU A 206 -1.85 -5.62 -6.92
C LEU A 206 -0.82 -5.67 -8.05
N TRP A 207 -1.22 -5.31 -9.27
CA TRP A 207 -0.32 -5.18 -10.40
C TRP A 207 0.70 -4.07 -10.18
N TRP A 208 0.26 -2.90 -9.71
CA TRP A 208 1.12 -1.77 -9.37
C TRP A 208 2.12 -2.14 -8.27
N PHE A 209 1.68 -2.85 -7.22
CA PHE A 209 2.59 -3.38 -6.20
C PHE A 209 3.68 -4.29 -6.79
N GLY A 210 3.34 -5.14 -7.77
CA GLY A 210 4.35 -5.96 -8.46
C GLY A 210 5.30 -5.13 -9.34
N GLU A 211 4.79 -4.07 -9.95
CA GLU A 211 5.57 -3.14 -10.76
C GLU A 211 6.60 -2.35 -9.93
N ASP A 212 6.28 -1.96 -8.69
CA ASP A 212 7.26 -1.34 -7.78
C ASP A 212 8.52 -2.20 -7.60
N PHE A 213 8.37 -3.53 -7.61
CA PHE A 213 9.51 -4.45 -7.54
C PHE A 213 10.31 -4.53 -8.85
N GLN A 214 9.65 -4.34 -10.00
CA GLN A 214 10.35 -4.18 -11.28
C GLN A 214 11.14 -2.87 -11.30
N ASP A 215 10.58 -1.82 -10.70
CA ASP A 215 11.16 -0.48 -10.68
C ASP A 215 12.40 -0.39 -9.79
N ILE A 216 12.39 -1.01 -8.60
CA ILE A 216 13.56 -1.03 -7.71
C ILE A 216 14.65 -2.01 -8.12
N ALA A 217 14.33 -3.09 -8.83
CA ALA A 217 15.29 -4.15 -9.13
C ALA A 217 16.56 -3.64 -9.85
N PRO A 218 16.49 -2.75 -10.87
CA PRO A 218 17.65 -2.10 -11.46
C PRO A 218 18.55 -1.37 -10.45
N TYR A 219 17.96 -0.63 -9.50
CA TYR A 219 18.72 0.09 -8.49
C TYR A 219 19.36 -0.84 -7.45
N ILE A 220 18.72 -1.98 -7.16
CA ILE A 220 19.36 -3.04 -6.38
C ILE A 220 20.56 -3.59 -7.15
N ASP A 221 20.41 -3.88 -8.46
CA ASP A 221 21.46 -4.43 -9.33
C ASP A 221 22.66 -3.48 -9.50
N ASP A 222 22.39 -2.17 -9.50
CA ASP A 222 23.38 -1.11 -9.66
C ASP A 222 24.07 -0.70 -8.36
N ALA A 223 23.73 -1.30 -7.21
CA ALA A 223 24.24 -0.88 -5.90
C ALA A 223 25.77 -0.84 -5.78
N ARG A 224 26.51 -1.63 -6.59
CA ARG A 224 27.98 -1.59 -6.67
C ARG A 224 28.52 -0.74 -7.83
N SER A 225 27.83 -0.70 -8.97
CA SER A 225 28.28 0.02 -10.17
C SER A 225 27.95 1.51 -10.12
N LEU A 226 26.90 1.90 -9.42
CA LEU A 226 26.46 3.28 -9.19
C LEU A 226 26.31 4.09 -10.49
N SER A 227 26.00 3.39 -11.57
CA SER A 227 26.06 3.83 -12.96
C SER A 227 24.69 4.23 -13.51
N LEU A 228 23.60 3.90 -12.81
CA LEU A 228 22.27 4.33 -13.19
C LEU A 228 22.04 5.79 -12.77
N PRO A 229 21.30 6.56 -13.58
CA PRO A 229 20.88 7.91 -13.20
C PRO A 229 19.92 7.84 -12.02
N LEU A 230 20.24 8.62 -11.00
CA LEU A 230 19.41 8.88 -9.82
C LEU A 230 18.47 10.06 -10.08
N LEU A 231 17.59 10.27 -9.11
CA LEU A 231 16.67 11.38 -9.06
C LEU A 231 17.43 12.71 -9.02
N GLY A 232 16.99 13.65 -9.86
CA GLY A 232 17.69 14.92 -10.07
C GLY A 232 18.81 14.88 -11.13
N GLY A 233 19.00 13.75 -11.83
CA GLY A 233 19.93 13.63 -12.96
C GLY A 233 21.39 13.37 -12.56
N ASN A 234 21.65 13.14 -11.27
CA ASN A 234 22.97 12.77 -10.78
C ASN A 234 23.20 11.26 -10.91
N PHE A 235 24.44 10.82 -10.87
CA PHE A 235 24.79 9.40 -10.79
C PHE A 235 25.27 9.05 -9.38
N GLY A 236 25.10 7.80 -8.98
CA GLY A 236 25.58 7.32 -7.68
C GLY A 236 27.09 7.53 -7.51
N TYR A 237 27.89 7.28 -8.56
CA TYR A 237 29.36 7.45 -8.50
C TYR A 237 29.79 8.91 -8.36
N SER A 238 28.92 9.86 -8.73
CA SER A 238 29.17 11.30 -8.70
C SER A 238 28.57 11.99 -7.47
N SER A 239 27.81 11.25 -6.66
CA SER A 239 27.06 11.77 -5.53
C SER A 239 27.70 11.34 -4.20
N PRO A 240 27.49 12.09 -3.11
CA PRO A 240 27.99 11.70 -1.78
C PRO A 240 27.46 10.32 -1.34
N TYR A 241 28.22 9.63 -0.49
CA TYR A 241 27.78 8.38 0.13
C TYR A 241 26.42 8.56 0.82
N GLY A 242 25.50 7.60 0.60
CA GLY A 242 24.14 7.69 1.11
C GLY A 242 23.11 8.32 0.14
N PHE A 243 23.53 8.84 -1.02
CA PHE A 243 22.59 9.30 -2.06
C PHE A 243 21.95 8.16 -2.86
N HIS A 244 22.67 7.05 -3.03
CA HIS A 244 22.13 5.87 -3.69
C HIS A 244 21.59 4.93 -2.61
N ASP A 245 20.26 4.90 -2.45
CA ASP A 245 19.63 4.18 -1.34
C ASP A 245 20.06 2.73 -1.22
N TRP A 246 20.01 1.96 -2.31
CA TRP A 246 20.38 0.54 -2.29
C TRP A 246 21.86 0.27 -2.06
N GLN A 247 22.76 1.14 -2.52
CA GLN A 247 24.18 1.06 -2.17
C GLN A 247 24.36 1.23 -0.67
N PHE A 248 23.72 2.25 -0.10
CA PHE A 248 23.79 2.52 1.33
C PHE A 248 23.21 1.35 2.14
N ILE A 249 21.96 0.96 1.87
CA ILE A 249 21.26 -0.14 2.57
C ILE A 249 22.09 -1.44 2.53
N LEU A 250 22.54 -1.86 1.35
CA LEU A 250 23.24 -3.13 1.22
C LEU A 250 24.66 -3.07 1.81
N THR A 251 25.32 -1.91 1.77
CA THR A 251 26.63 -1.72 2.41
C THR A 251 26.49 -1.82 3.92
N GLU A 252 25.55 -1.07 4.50
CA GLU A 252 25.34 -1.04 5.95
C GLU A 252 24.85 -2.41 6.49
N LEU A 253 24.07 -3.16 5.72
CA LEU A 253 23.65 -4.52 6.10
C LEU A 253 24.72 -5.60 5.85
N GLY A 254 25.87 -5.26 5.25
CA GLY A 254 26.90 -6.23 4.86
C GLY A 254 26.46 -7.19 3.74
N LEU A 255 25.44 -6.80 2.98
CA LEU A 255 24.82 -7.60 1.91
C LEU A 255 25.20 -7.13 0.50
N LEU A 256 26.05 -6.12 0.34
CA LEU A 256 26.41 -5.51 -0.94
C LEU A 256 26.86 -6.52 -2.01
N ARG A 257 27.53 -7.61 -1.61
CA ARG A 257 27.96 -8.68 -2.53
C ARG A 257 26.80 -9.49 -3.15
N PHE A 258 25.59 -9.37 -2.61
CA PHE A 258 24.39 -10.09 -3.04
C PHE A 258 23.45 -9.23 -3.88
N ASP A 259 23.82 -7.99 -4.21
CA ASP A 259 23.06 -7.05 -5.04
C ASP A 259 22.39 -7.71 -6.26
N HIS A 260 23.13 -8.40 -7.15
CA HIS A 260 22.56 -9.05 -8.33
C HIS A 260 21.58 -10.19 -7.99
N VAL A 261 21.79 -10.89 -6.87
CA VAL A 261 20.89 -11.96 -6.44
C VAL A 261 19.60 -11.37 -5.91
N LEU A 262 19.69 -10.34 -5.06
CA LEU A 262 18.56 -9.63 -4.50
C LEU A 262 17.76 -8.91 -5.60
N ALA A 263 18.43 -8.32 -6.59
CA ALA A 263 17.81 -7.70 -7.75
C ALA A 263 16.99 -8.73 -8.56
N ARG A 264 17.57 -9.90 -8.87
CA ARG A 264 16.85 -10.98 -9.56
C ARG A 264 15.67 -11.50 -8.76
N MET A 265 15.79 -11.59 -7.44
CA MET A 265 14.68 -12.02 -6.57
C MET A 265 13.55 -10.98 -6.57
N ALA A 266 13.87 -9.70 -6.44
CA ALA A 266 12.90 -8.61 -6.53
C ALA A 266 12.21 -8.61 -7.90
N HIS A 267 12.99 -8.70 -8.98
CA HIS A 267 12.47 -8.80 -10.34
C HIS A 267 11.54 -10.00 -10.51
N LEU A 268 11.94 -11.21 -10.12
CA LEU A 268 11.09 -12.39 -10.22
C LEU A 268 9.80 -12.23 -9.41
N PHE A 269 9.91 -11.70 -8.18
CA PHE A 269 8.77 -11.46 -7.32
C PHE A 269 7.77 -10.50 -7.97
N GLY A 270 8.25 -9.37 -8.50
CA GLY A 270 7.42 -8.39 -9.21
C GLY A 270 6.68 -9.02 -10.40
N VAL A 271 7.38 -9.78 -11.25
CA VAL A 271 6.78 -10.51 -12.38
C VAL A 271 5.66 -11.44 -11.92
N VAL A 272 5.91 -12.23 -10.88
CA VAL A 272 4.90 -13.15 -10.32
C VAL A 272 3.68 -12.39 -9.84
N MET A 273 3.85 -11.31 -9.08
CA MET A 273 2.74 -10.50 -8.58
C MET A 273 1.92 -9.85 -9.72
N MET A 274 2.60 -9.32 -10.75
CA MET A 274 1.94 -8.75 -11.93
C MET A 274 1.16 -9.82 -12.71
N CYS A 275 1.72 -11.02 -12.90
CA CYS A 275 1.02 -12.14 -13.55
C CYS A 275 -0.20 -12.60 -12.74
N LEU A 276 -0.09 -12.70 -11.41
CA LEU A 276 -1.21 -13.04 -10.53
C LEU A 276 -2.32 -11.99 -10.63
N ALA A 277 -1.97 -10.70 -10.65
CA ALA A 277 -2.90 -9.60 -10.80
C ALA A 277 -3.63 -9.63 -12.16
N LEU A 278 -2.91 -9.89 -13.25
CA LEU A 278 -3.50 -10.06 -14.58
C LEU A 278 -4.44 -11.28 -14.63
N GLY A 279 -4.01 -12.41 -14.08
CA GLY A 279 -4.83 -13.61 -13.99
C GLY A 279 -6.12 -13.35 -13.23
N TRP A 280 -6.04 -12.68 -12.09
CA TRP A 280 -7.20 -12.26 -11.33
C TRP A 280 -8.10 -11.30 -12.13
N GLY A 281 -7.53 -10.30 -12.78
CA GLY A 281 -8.26 -9.38 -13.66
C GLY A 281 -9.02 -10.08 -14.79
N VAL A 282 -8.41 -11.07 -15.45
CA VAL A 282 -9.07 -11.90 -16.47
C VAL A 282 -10.25 -12.66 -15.87
N LEU A 283 -10.07 -13.29 -14.70
CA LEU A 283 -11.15 -13.99 -14.00
C LEU A 283 -12.32 -13.04 -13.65
N LEU A 284 -12.02 -11.79 -13.27
CA LEU A 284 -13.04 -10.78 -12.99
C LEU A 284 -13.86 -10.40 -14.23
N VAL A 285 -13.21 -10.27 -15.40
CA VAL A 285 -13.89 -9.99 -16.67
C VAL A 285 -14.73 -11.18 -17.11
N VAL A 286 -14.20 -12.40 -17.00
CA VAL A 286 -14.92 -13.64 -17.35
C VAL A 286 -16.17 -13.82 -16.47
N LYS A 287 -16.04 -13.70 -15.13
CA LYS A 287 -17.20 -13.78 -14.22
C LYS A 287 -18.16 -12.60 -14.42
N GLY A 288 -17.63 -11.41 -14.71
CA GLY A 288 -18.44 -10.24 -15.04
C GLY A 288 -19.32 -10.47 -16.27
N ARG A 289 -18.76 -11.06 -17.33
CA ARG A 289 -19.51 -11.41 -18.55
C ARG A 289 -20.62 -12.43 -18.29
N SER A 290 -20.39 -13.45 -17.45
CA SER A 290 -21.43 -14.43 -17.11
C SER A 290 -22.58 -13.83 -16.31
N LEU A 291 -22.34 -12.74 -15.57
CA LEU A 291 -23.38 -12.04 -14.79
C LEU A 291 -24.17 -11.02 -15.63
N SER A 292 -23.64 -10.58 -16.77
CA SER A 292 -24.26 -9.55 -17.61
C SER A 292 -25.37 -10.07 -18.55
N TYR A 293 -25.70 -11.37 -18.47
CA TYR A 293 -26.77 -12.01 -19.25
C TYR A 293 -27.69 -12.81 -18.31
N PRO A 294 -29.01 -12.54 -18.26
CA PRO A 294 -30.02 -13.59 -18.21
C PRO A 294 -30.25 -14.22 -19.60
#